data_AF-A0A448V0H2-F1
#
_entry.id   AF-A0A448V0H2-F1
#
_cell.length_a   1.000
_cell.length_b   1.000
_cell.length_c   1.000
_cell.angle_alpha   90.00
_cell.angle_beta   90.00
_cell.angle_gamma   90.00
#
_symmetry.space_group_name_H-M   'P 1'
#
loop_
_entity.id
_entity.type
_entity.pdbx_description
1 polymer ?
#
loop_
_entity_poly.entity_id
_entity_poly.type
_entity_poly.pdbx_seq_one_letter_code
_entity_poly.pdbx_strand_id
1 'polypeptide(L)'
;MYKYDMEELYRLALDALAEKGVRVQDIAEIVYELQKDYVPITIELCEENVLAVLRKRETIHAVLTALAIDKAVDQKLFDEPIRTIIAEDEGLYGIDEVMSLSIVNVYGSIGLTNFGYLDKKKIGIIDKLDKMKGKEVTTFSDDMVAAIAAAAAARLAHSNRNTEEAENAHE
;
A
#
# COMPACT_ATOMS: atom_id res chain seq x y z
N MET A 1 8.29 4.86 27.16
CA MET A 1 6.97 5.38 26.73
C MET A 1 7.12 5.87 25.30
N TYR A 2 6.21 5.51 24.39
CA TYR A 2 6.27 5.99 23.00
C TYR A 2 5.96 7.50 22.99
N LYS A 3 6.76 8.29 22.27
CA LYS A 3 6.72 9.76 22.33
C LYS A 3 5.65 10.39 21.43
N TYR A 4 5.26 9.68 20.37
CA TYR A 4 4.41 10.22 19.30
C TYR A 4 2.97 9.75 19.43
N ASP A 5 2.02 10.61 19.10
CA ASP A 5 0.61 10.25 19.00
C ASP A 5 0.37 9.46 17.72
N MET A 6 -0.23 8.27 17.84
CA MET A 6 -0.51 7.42 16.69
C MET A 6 -1.62 7.99 15.81
N GLU A 7 -2.58 8.72 16.36
CA GLU A 7 -3.63 9.36 15.57
C GLU A 7 -3.09 10.52 14.73
N GLU A 8 -2.15 11.28 15.29
CA GLU A 8 -1.41 12.31 14.55
C GLU A 8 -0.58 11.69 13.41
N LEU A 9 0.21 10.65 13.69
CA LEU A 9 1.00 9.96 12.66
C LEU A 9 0.13 9.33 11.57
N TYR A 10 -1.03 8.79 11.94
CA TYR A 10 -1.99 8.24 10.99
C TYR A 10 -2.50 9.32 10.02
N ARG A 11 -2.87 10.51 10.53
CA ARG A 11 -3.27 11.64 9.68
C ARG A 11 -2.15 12.09 8.76
N LEU A 12 -0.93 12.19 9.27
CA LEU A 12 0.24 12.54 8.46
C LEU A 12 0.48 11.53 7.33
N ALA A 13 0.24 10.24 7.57
CA ALA A 13 0.37 9.22 6.52
C ALA A 13 -0.71 9.37 5.43
N LEU A 14 -1.95 9.70 5.82
CA LEU A 14 -3.02 10.01 4.86
C LEU A 14 -2.72 11.26 4.05
N ASP A 15 -2.24 12.32 4.71
CA ASP A 15 -1.88 13.58 4.06
C ASP A 15 -0.72 13.37 3.08
N ALA A 16 0.30 12.57 3.45
CA ALA A 16 1.42 12.24 2.58
C ALA A 16 0.98 11.46 1.32
N LEU A 17 0.06 10.50 1.46
CA LEU A 17 -0.54 9.81 0.31
C LEU A 17 -1.33 10.78 -0.58
N ALA A 18 -2.11 11.68 0.03
CA ALA A 18 -2.87 12.69 -0.69
C ALA A 18 -1.96 13.70 -1.43
N GLU A 19 -0.81 14.08 -0.86
CA GLU A 19 0.22 14.90 -1.55
C GLU A 19 0.72 14.22 -2.83
N LYS A 20 0.79 12.88 -2.86
CA LYS A 20 1.10 12.08 -4.07
C LYS A 20 -0.09 11.84 -4.99
N GLY A 21 -1.24 12.46 -4.72
CA GLY A 21 -2.46 12.29 -5.50
C GLY A 21 -3.18 10.96 -5.28
N VAL A 22 -2.87 10.24 -4.19
CA VAL A 22 -3.50 8.95 -3.84
C VAL A 22 -4.57 9.16 -2.78
N ARG A 23 -5.82 8.81 -3.09
CA ARG A 23 -6.91 8.78 -2.11
C ARG A 23 -7.16 7.35 -1.64
N VAL A 24 -7.70 7.20 -0.44
CA VAL A 24 -8.12 5.90 0.12
C VAL A 24 -9.06 5.16 -0.84
N GLN A 25 -9.99 5.89 -1.46
CA GLN A 25 -10.91 5.33 -2.44
C GLN A 25 -10.19 4.73 -3.66
N ASP A 26 -9.10 5.35 -4.13
CA ASP A 26 -8.35 4.83 -5.28
C ASP A 26 -7.66 3.49 -4.94
N ILE A 27 -7.26 3.29 -3.67
CA ILE A 27 -6.73 2.01 -3.17
C ILE A 27 -7.86 1.00 -2.99
N ALA A 28 -9.02 1.43 -2.48
CA ALA A 28 -10.19 0.57 -2.28
C ALA A 28 -10.73 0.01 -3.60
N GLU A 29 -10.67 0.78 -4.69
CA GLU A 29 -11.01 0.29 -6.04
C GLU A 29 -10.13 -0.88 -6.45
N ILE A 30 -8.83 -0.85 -6.13
CA ILE A 30 -7.91 -1.98 -6.38
C ILE A 30 -8.30 -3.19 -5.54
N VAL A 31 -8.63 -2.99 -4.26
CA VAL A 31 -9.09 -4.07 -3.37
C VAL A 31 -10.37 -4.70 -3.91
N TYR A 32 -11.32 -3.88 -4.36
CA TYR A 32 -12.56 -4.35 -4.97
C TYR A 32 -12.28 -5.20 -6.21
N GLU A 33 -11.42 -4.73 -7.12
CA GLU A 33 -11.03 -5.48 -8.31
C GLU A 33 -10.37 -6.83 -7.97
N LEU A 34 -9.58 -6.90 -6.89
CA LEU A 34 -8.95 -8.14 -6.43
C LEU A 34 -9.94 -9.13 -5.80
N GLN A 35 -11.08 -8.68 -5.28
CA GLN A 35 -11.94 -9.50 -4.42
C GLN A 35 -13.36 -9.75 -4.98
N LYS A 36 -13.84 -8.94 -5.93
CA LYS A 36 -15.21 -8.99 -6.46
C LYS A 36 -15.63 -10.33 -7.07
N ASP A 37 -14.68 -11.10 -7.60
CA ASP A 37 -14.96 -12.39 -8.24
C ASP A 37 -15.03 -13.55 -7.23
N TYR A 38 -14.63 -13.32 -5.98
CA TYR A 38 -14.63 -14.33 -4.92
C TYR A 38 -15.83 -14.20 -3.99
N VAL A 39 -16.23 -12.96 -3.69
CA VAL A 39 -17.23 -12.65 -2.67
C VAL A 39 -18.03 -11.40 -3.05
N PRO A 40 -19.35 -11.34 -2.76
CA PRO A 40 -20.11 -10.11 -2.87
C PRO A 40 -19.55 -9.07 -1.87
N ILE A 41 -19.05 -7.96 -2.39
CA ILE A 41 -18.43 -6.90 -1.59
C ILE A 41 -18.89 -5.53 -2.08
N THR A 42 -18.72 -4.51 -1.25
CA THR A 42 -18.95 -3.11 -1.63
C THR A 42 -17.66 -2.33 -1.56
N ILE A 43 -17.64 -1.17 -2.22
CA ILE A 43 -16.46 -0.29 -2.18
C ILE A 43 -16.21 0.25 -0.77
N GLU A 44 -17.27 0.51 0.00
CA GLU A 44 -17.20 0.98 1.39
C GLU A 44 -16.50 -0.06 2.28
N LEU A 45 -16.82 -1.34 2.11
CA LEU A 45 -16.13 -2.42 2.83
C LEU A 45 -14.64 -2.48 2.46
N CYS A 46 -14.31 -2.20 1.20
CA CYS A 46 -12.92 -2.12 0.75
C CYS A 46 -12.19 -0.94 1.40
N GLU A 47 -12.82 0.24 1.46
CA GLU A 47 -12.27 1.42 2.13
C GLU A 47 -12.02 1.17 3.63
N GLU A 48 -12.97 0.51 4.32
CA GLU A 48 -12.79 0.13 5.73
C GLU A 48 -11.56 -0.75 5.94
N ASN A 49 -11.33 -1.71 5.04
CA ASN A 49 -10.16 -2.57 5.09
C ASN A 49 -8.86 -1.80 4.83
N VAL A 50 -8.85 -0.90 3.85
CA VAL A 50 -7.69 -0.02 3.56
C VAL A 50 -7.37 0.85 4.78
N LEU A 51 -8.37 1.51 5.38
CA LEU A 51 -8.19 2.33 6.57
C LEU A 51 -7.69 1.49 7.76
N ALA A 52 -8.17 0.26 7.92
CA ALA A 52 -7.71 -0.65 8.98
C ALA A 52 -6.22 -1.05 8.81
N VAL A 53 -5.75 -1.24 7.57
CA VAL A 53 -4.33 -1.45 7.26
C VAL A 53 -3.53 -0.19 7.59
N LEU A 54 -3.97 0.98 7.10
CA LEU A 54 -3.28 2.25 7.32
C LEU A 54 -3.21 2.68 8.80
N ARG A 55 -4.09 2.17 9.68
CA ARG A 55 -4.03 2.44 11.12
C ARG A 55 -2.96 1.64 11.86
N LYS A 56 -2.31 0.65 11.22
CA LYS A 56 -1.24 -0.13 11.85
C LYS A 56 0.03 0.70 11.96
N ARG A 57 0.67 0.67 13.13
CA ARG A 57 1.91 1.43 13.40
C ARG A 57 3.00 1.17 12.36
N GLU A 58 3.24 -0.10 12.03
CA GLU A 58 4.26 -0.49 11.04
C GLU A 58 3.93 0.07 9.65
N THR A 59 2.67 0.00 9.24
CA THR A 59 2.20 0.59 7.97
C THR A 59 2.38 2.10 7.95
N ILE A 60 2.01 2.81 9.03
CA ILE A 60 2.18 4.26 9.13
C ILE A 60 3.65 4.64 8.95
N HIS A 61 4.55 3.94 9.64
CA HIS A 61 5.99 4.22 9.53
C HIS A 61 6.55 3.88 8.15
N ALA A 62 6.13 2.77 7.54
CA ALA A 62 6.52 2.42 6.18
C ALA A 62 6.10 3.50 5.17
N VAL A 63 4.81 3.89 5.18
CA VAL A 63 4.27 4.93 4.28
C VAL A 63 5.00 6.26 4.46
N LEU A 64 5.13 6.75 5.70
CA LEU A 64 5.81 8.02 5.96
C LEU A 64 7.28 7.99 5.50
N THR A 65 7.97 6.87 5.69
CA THR A 65 9.38 6.73 5.30
C THR A 65 9.53 6.66 3.78
N ALA A 66 8.76 5.80 3.12
CA ALA A 66 8.72 5.63 1.68
C ALA A 66 8.47 6.97 0.95
N LEU A 67 7.40 7.67 1.31
CA LEU A 67 7.02 8.91 0.65
C LEU A 67 8.01 10.05 0.94
N ALA A 68 8.67 10.05 2.10
CA ALA A 68 9.75 10.97 2.41
C ALA A 68 11.01 10.70 1.56
N ILE A 69 11.32 9.44 1.26
CA ILE A 69 12.43 9.07 0.36
C ILE A 69 12.14 9.59 -1.04
N ASP A 70 10.98 9.26 -1.62
CA ASP A 70 10.58 9.76 -2.94
C ASP A 70 10.69 11.29 -3.02
N LYS A 71 10.14 12.00 -2.03
CA LYS A 71 10.20 13.47 -1.95
C LYS A 71 11.63 14.00 -1.86
N ALA A 72 12.49 13.37 -1.08
CA ALA A 72 13.87 13.82 -0.92
C ALA A 72 14.73 13.56 -2.17
N VAL A 73 14.50 12.45 -2.86
CA VAL A 73 15.15 12.12 -4.14
C VAL A 73 14.70 13.11 -5.22
N ASP A 74 13.40 13.39 -5.29
CA ASP A 74 12.83 14.39 -6.22
C ASP A 74 13.43 15.79 -5.98
N GLN A 75 13.62 16.17 -4.72
CA GLN A 75 14.29 17.42 -4.32
C GLN A 75 15.82 17.40 -4.45
N LYS A 76 16.40 16.31 -4.98
CA LYS A 76 17.85 16.11 -5.18
C LYS A 76 18.66 16.20 -3.89
N LEU A 77 18.08 15.81 -2.76
CA LEU A 77 18.73 15.81 -1.44
C LEU A 77 19.59 14.56 -1.18
N PHE A 78 19.44 13.51 -2.00
CA PHE A 78 20.25 12.30 -1.93
C PHE A 78 21.53 12.45 -2.78
N ASP A 79 22.61 11.82 -2.31
CA ASP A 79 23.88 11.75 -3.04
C ASP A 79 23.82 10.77 -4.22
N GLU A 80 24.74 10.92 -5.19
CA GLU A 80 24.95 9.91 -6.23
C GLU A 80 25.78 8.72 -5.73
N PRO A 81 25.57 7.49 -6.24
CA PRO A 81 24.66 7.13 -7.33
C PRO A 81 23.22 6.81 -6.88
N ILE A 82 22.96 6.77 -5.56
CA ILE A 82 21.70 6.26 -5.02
C ILE A 82 20.50 7.12 -5.43
N ARG A 83 20.69 8.44 -5.56
CA ARG A 83 19.67 9.34 -6.07
C ARG A 83 19.19 8.91 -7.46
N THR A 84 20.10 8.70 -8.41
CA THR A 84 19.72 8.32 -9.78
C THR A 84 19.08 6.93 -9.81
N ILE A 85 19.65 5.96 -9.07
CA ILE A 85 19.10 4.61 -8.96
C ILE A 85 17.63 4.63 -8.53
N ILE A 86 17.29 5.43 -7.50
CA ILE A 86 15.90 5.55 -7.04
C ILE A 86 15.08 6.36 -8.05
N ALA A 87 15.57 7.51 -8.51
CA ALA A 87 14.81 8.40 -9.40
C ALA A 87 14.45 7.76 -10.75
N GLU A 88 15.28 6.85 -11.24
CA GLU A 88 15.06 6.11 -12.49
C GLU A 88 14.26 4.81 -12.30
N ASP A 89 13.91 4.46 -11.05
CA ASP A 89 13.23 3.20 -10.74
C ASP A 89 14.00 2.00 -11.33
N GLU A 90 15.29 1.93 -11.01
CA GLU A 90 16.19 0.96 -11.62
C GLU A 90 15.82 -0.46 -11.21
N GLY A 91 15.46 -1.33 -12.16
CA GLY A 91 14.84 -2.63 -11.86
C GLY A 91 15.70 -3.70 -11.15
N LEU A 92 16.93 -3.37 -10.74
CA LEU A 92 17.76 -4.18 -9.84
C LEU A 92 17.89 -3.57 -8.42
N TYR A 93 17.38 -2.36 -8.23
CA TYR A 93 17.05 -1.82 -6.93
C TYR A 93 15.78 -2.53 -6.45
N GLY A 94 15.74 -2.92 -5.18
CA GLY A 94 14.63 -3.71 -4.64
C GLY A 94 14.26 -3.36 -3.20
N ILE A 95 14.61 -2.14 -2.77
CA ILE A 95 14.48 -1.74 -1.35
C ILE A 95 13.09 -1.18 -1.08
N ASP A 96 12.47 -0.58 -2.08
CA ASP A 96 11.05 -0.28 -2.21
C ASP A 96 10.20 -1.51 -1.94
N GLU A 97 10.41 -2.64 -2.62
CA GLU A 97 9.63 -3.87 -2.39
C GLU A 97 9.94 -4.47 -1.01
N VAL A 98 11.20 -4.42 -0.57
CA VAL A 98 11.55 -4.88 0.79
C VAL A 98 10.81 -4.07 1.85
N MET A 99 10.63 -2.75 1.66
CA MET A 99 9.81 -1.93 2.54
C MET A 99 8.32 -2.29 2.41
N SER A 100 7.82 -2.54 1.20
CA SER A 100 6.45 -2.97 0.92
C SER A 100 6.09 -4.27 1.65
N LEU A 101 7.03 -5.22 1.71
CA LEU A 101 6.86 -6.48 2.45
C LEU A 101 6.60 -6.28 3.95
N SER A 102 7.03 -5.16 4.56
CA SER A 102 6.72 -4.86 5.97
C SER A 102 5.22 -4.67 6.21
N ILE A 103 4.49 -4.12 5.24
CA ILE A 103 3.02 -3.95 5.31
C ILE A 103 2.33 -5.27 5.04
N VAL A 104 2.78 -5.97 3.99
CA VAL A 104 2.16 -7.19 3.52
C VAL A 104 2.26 -8.32 4.55
N ASN A 105 3.40 -8.45 5.22
CA ASN A 105 3.63 -9.49 6.23
C ASN A 105 2.69 -9.40 7.44
N VAL A 106 2.12 -8.22 7.74
CA VAL A 106 1.12 -8.04 8.80
C VAL A 106 -0.14 -8.89 8.56
N TYR A 107 -0.46 -9.17 7.28
CA TYR A 107 -1.66 -9.89 6.86
C TYR A 107 -1.36 -11.24 6.19
N GLY A 108 -0.14 -11.75 6.36
CA GLY A 108 0.25 -13.10 6.00
C GLY A 108 0.46 -13.35 4.50
N SER A 109 0.66 -14.62 4.15
CA SER A 109 1.14 -15.05 2.83
C SER A 109 0.21 -14.75 1.66
N ILE A 110 -1.10 -14.63 1.89
CA ILE A 110 -2.07 -14.23 0.86
C ILE A 110 -1.75 -12.82 0.35
N GLY A 111 -1.36 -11.92 1.25
CA GLY A 111 -0.93 -10.57 0.88
C GLY A 111 0.28 -10.60 -0.06
N LEU A 112 1.23 -11.53 0.13
CA LEU A 112 2.44 -11.59 -0.71
C LEU A 112 2.10 -11.92 -2.17
N THR A 113 1.18 -12.86 -2.40
CA THR A 113 0.75 -13.21 -3.76
C THR A 113 0.03 -12.05 -4.44
N ASN A 114 -0.86 -11.35 -3.71
CA ASN A 114 -1.55 -10.18 -4.25
C ASN A 114 -0.58 -9.03 -4.55
N PHE A 115 0.39 -8.78 -3.67
CA PHE A 115 1.39 -7.74 -3.87
C PHE A 115 2.20 -7.99 -5.14
N GLY A 116 2.79 -9.18 -5.30
CA GLY A 116 3.56 -9.50 -6.51
C GLY A 116 2.71 -9.49 -7.80
N TYR A 117 1.40 -9.76 -7.70
CA TYR A 117 0.49 -9.56 -8.83
C TYR A 117 0.30 -8.07 -9.17
N LEU A 118 0.07 -7.23 -8.16
CA LEU A 118 -0.17 -5.80 -8.33
C LEU A 118 1.06 -5.06 -8.83
N ASP A 119 2.23 -5.32 -8.26
CA ASP A 119 3.52 -4.77 -8.70
C ASP A 119 3.75 -5.05 -10.20
N LYS A 120 3.53 -6.29 -10.63
CA LYS A 120 3.67 -6.66 -12.04
C LYS A 120 2.59 -6.06 -12.94
N LYS A 121 1.34 -5.99 -12.49
CA LYS A 121 0.19 -5.63 -13.34
C LYS A 121 -0.07 -4.14 -13.41
N LYS A 122 0.25 -3.40 -12.35
CA LYS A 122 0.05 -1.96 -12.18
C LYS A 122 -1.37 -1.56 -12.60
N ILE A 123 -2.34 -1.75 -11.72
CA ILE A 123 -3.75 -1.41 -11.98
C ILE A 123 -4.21 -0.19 -11.19
N GLY A 124 -5.24 0.50 -11.67
CA GLY A 124 -5.83 1.63 -10.98
C GLY A 124 -4.85 2.78 -10.76
N ILE A 125 -4.73 3.27 -9.53
CA ILE A 125 -3.81 4.35 -9.17
C ILE A 125 -2.33 3.95 -9.29
N ILE A 126 -1.99 2.65 -9.22
CA ILE A 126 -0.60 2.17 -9.38
C ILE A 126 -0.10 2.47 -10.81
N ASP A 127 -0.93 2.21 -11.83
CA ASP A 127 -0.63 2.56 -13.23
C ASP A 127 -0.42 4.06 -13.43
N LYS A 128 -1.20 4.88 -12.72
CA LYS A 128 -1.08 6.34 -12.81
C LYS A 128 0.24 6.82 -12.20
N LEU A 129 0.62 6.30 -11.03
CA LEU A 129 1.89 6.59 -10.37
C LEU A 129 3.06 6.15 -11.26
N ASP A 130 3.01 4.95 -11.82
CA ASP A 130 4.03 4.45 -12.73
C ASP A 130 4.23 5.35 -13.97
N LYS A 131 3.15 5.87 -14.53
CA LYS A 131 3.18 6.83 -15.66
C LYS A 131 3.67 8.23 -15.29
N MET A 132 3.81 8.54 -14.00
CA MET A 132 4.39 9.80 -13.53
C MET A 132 5.91 9.76 -13.44
N LYS A 133 6.52 8.56 -13.52
CA LYS A 133 7.98 8.38 -13.53
C LYS A 133 8.63 9.27 -14.60
N GLY A 134 9.71 9.95 -14.21
CA GLY A 134 10.40 10.96 -15.01
C GLY A 134 9.83 12.38 -14.92
N LYS A 135 8.63 12.57 -14.34
CA LYS A 135 8.11 13.90 -13.94
C LYS A 135 8.19 14.11 -12.44
N GLU A 136 7.94 13.05 -11.69
CA GLU A 136 8.03 12.99 -10.24
C GLU A 136 8.61 11.62 -9.86
N VAL A 137 9.35 11.56 -8.76
CA VAL A 137 9.81 10.30 -8.19
C VAL A 137 8.66 9.61 -7.46
N THR A 138 8.31 8.40 -7.88
CA THR A 138 7.23 7.58 -7.33
C THR A 138 7.66 6.13 -7.05
N THR A 139 8.96 5.88 -7.00
CA THR A 139 9.59 4.55 -6.88
C THR A 139 9.12 3.79 -5.65
N PHE A 140 8.97 4.47 -4.51
CA PHE A 140 8.38 3.82 -3.34
C PHE A 140 6.85 3.96 -3.31
N SER A 141 6.30 5.01 -3.93
CA SER A 141 4.87 5.34 -3.84
C SER A 141 3.95 4.29 -4.47
N ASP A 142 4.24 3.83 -5.68
CA ASP A 142 3.42 2.83 -6.38
C ASP A 142 3.40 1.50 -5.62
N ASP A 143 4.54 1.14 -5.08
CA ASP A 143 4.79 -0.08 -4.35
C ASP A 143 4.13 -0.10 -2.95
N MET A 144 4.18 1.04 -2.24
CA MET A 144 3.40 1.23 -1.00
C MET A 144 1.90 1.08 -1.24
N VAL A 145 1.39 1.64 -2.34
CA VAL A 145 -0.04 1.54 -2.68
C VAL A 145 -0.41 0.09 -3.01
N ALA A 146 0.43 -0.62 -3.76
CA ALA A 146 0.25 -2.04 -4.03
C ALA A 146 0.25 -2.86 -2.73
N ALA A 147 1.17 -2.59 -1.81
CA ALA A 147 1.28 -3.27 -0.52
C ALA A 147 0.05 -3.07 0.37
N ILE A 148 -0.46 -1.83 0.46
CA ILE A 148 -1.67 -1.52 1.24
C ILE A 148 -2.89 -2.23 0.63
N ALA A 149 -3.06 -2.19 -0.69
CA ALA A 149 -4.17 -2.86 -1.37
C ALA A 149 -4.10 -4.38 -1.17
N ALA A 150 -2.92 -4.98 -1.32
CA ALA A 150 -2.71 -6.41 -1.12
C ALA A 150 -3.01 -6.86 0.33
N ALA A 151 -2.54 -6.08 1.31
CA ALA A 151 -2.81 -6.31 2.72
C ALA A 151 -4.31 -6.17 3.06
N ALA A 152 -4.99 -5.16 2.50
CA ALA A 152 -6.42 -4.94 2.69
C ALA A 152 -7.26 -6.07 2.07
N ALA A 153 -6.90 -6.54 0.87
CA ALA A 153 -7.53 -7.69 0.24
C ALA A 153 -7.33 -8.98 1.05
N ALA A 154 -6.13 -9.22 1.59
CA ALA A 154 -5.86 -10.36 2.47
C ALA A 154 -6.69 -10.29 3.77
N ARG A 155 -6.79 -9.11 4.39
CA ARG A 155 -7.63 -8.89 5.58
C ARG A 155 -9.11 -9.20 5.30
N LEU A 156 -9.62 -8.73 4.16
CA LEU A 156 -11.00 -8.95 3.74
C LEU A 156 -11.26 -10.45 3.53
N ALA A 157 -10.39 -11.14 2.80
CA ALA A 157 -10.50 -12.57 2.55
C ALA A 157 -10.52 -13.39 3.84
N HIS A 158 -9.69 -13.07 4.83
CA HIS A 158 -9.70 -13.73 6.14
C HIS A 158 -11.00 -13.47 6.94
N SER A 159 -11.55 -12.26 6.85
CA SER A 159 -12.76 -11.88 7.60
C SER A 159 -14.00 -12.60 7.08
N ASN A 160 -14.10 -12.78 5.76
CA ASN A 160 -15.23 -13.49 5.15
C ASN A 160 -15.23 -14.98 5.49
N ARG A 161 -14.06 -15.65 5.48
CA ARG A 161 -13.97 -17.07 5.87
C ARG A 161 -14.41 -17.31 7.30
N ASN A 162 -14.01 -16.44 8.24
CA ASN A 162 -14.45 -16.55 9.63
C ASN A 162 -15.98 -16.39 9.78
N THR A 163 -16.62 -15.62 8.90
CA THR A 163 -18.07 -15.40 8.91
C THR A 163 -18.79 -16.63 8.35
N GLU A 164 -18.33 -17.17 7.23
CA GLU A 164 -18.84 -18.43 6.66
C GLU A 164 -18.65 -19.62 7.62
N GLU A 165 -17.50 -19.74 8.28
CA GLU A 165 -17.25 -20.80 9.28
C GLU A 165 -18.16 -20.67 10.50
N ALA A 166 -18.44 -19.44 10.96
CA ALA A 166 -19.35 -19.20 12.08
C ALA A 166 -20.82 -19.50 11.72
N GLU A 167 -21.26 -19.14 10.51
CA GLU A 167 -22.62 -19.44 10.04
C GLU A 167 -22.83 -20.96 9.88
N ASN A 168 -21.87 -21.68 9.29
CA ASN A 168 -21.94 -23.12 9.12
C ASN A 168 -21.80 -23.93 10.42
N ALA A 169 -21.21 -23.36 11.48
CA ALA A 169 -21.13 -24.00 12.79
C ALA A 169 -22.42 -23.89 13.62
N HIS A 170 -23.39 -23.10 13.15
CA HIS A 170 -24.69 -22.88 13.78
C HIS A 170 -25.87 -23.58 13.07
N GLU A 171 -25.61 -24.30 11.97
CA GLU A 171 -26.52 -25.28 11.34
C GLU A 171 -26.30 -26.70 11.88
#